data_AF-A0A3N0ZRS4-F1
#
_entry.id   AF-A0A3N0ZRS4-F1
#
_cell.length_a   1.000
_cell.length_b   1.000
_cell.length_c   1.000
_cell.angle_alpha   90.00
_cell.angle_beta   90.00
_cell.angle_gamma   90.00
#
_symmetry.space_group_name_H-M   'P 1'
#
loop_
_entity.id
_entity.type
_entity.pdbx_description
1 polymer ?
#
loop_
_entity_poly.entity_id
_entity_poly.type
_entity_poly.pdbx_seq_one_letter_code
_entity_poly.pdbx_strand_id
1 'polypeptide(L)'
;MRLFKLLKLKNQVFFEFIEENKTILFILHIFLLIGIALWIWVDSMEEFGQNFVSEILSVLITILIINQIIVIREEKRKLPHKFAVYDDIRMFVSTYMMFWQNAYQESVPEDDPDDIYQFFSDYGMGKIWSHLYLQAIPKSAIAISWYKLLTEFANDIKLKGDNILTRHAQYLSPQIYRTIHQITESQYLDVIRNMGKMKKYLKAKGIPVINVFESLAIIKPTDKDYSAIITLYQWCESMYKDLSSIDKTTTPVSRFIPRKNKPLPPTAQIPKEILEKETSEWNEYLRIQMEKGTL
;
A
#
# COMPACT_ATOMS: atom_id res chain seq x y z
N MET A 1 -8.06 29.32 -0.99
CA MET A 1 -8.09 27.84 -1.16
C MET A 1 -8.44 27.09 0.14
N ARG A 2 -7.87 27.42 1.32
CA ARG A 2 -8.25 26.81 2.62
C ARG A 2 -9.74 27.03 3.01
N LEU A 3 -10.30 28.21 2.75
CA LEU A 3 -11.71 28.51 3.03
C LEU A 3 -12.69 27.66 2.19
N PHE A 4 -12.34 27.36 0.94
CA PHE A 4 -13.19 26.61 0.02
C PHE A 4 -13.22 25.10 0.36
N LYS A 5 -12.08 24.53 0.78
CA LYS A 5 -12.02 23.17 1.33
C LYS A 5 -12.82 23.06 2.65
N LEU A 6 -12.73 24.07 3.53
CA LEU A 6 -13.50 24.12 4.77
C LEU A 6 -15.01 24.25 4.53
N LEU A 7 -15.45 25.03 3.54
CA LEU A 7 -16.86 25.13 3.14
C LEU A 7 -17.38 23.83 2.54
N LYS A 8 -16.58 23.14 1.71
CA LYS A 8 -16.95 21.87 1.10
C LYS A 8 -17.04 20.74 2.13
N LEU A 9 -16.09 20.68 3.08
CA LEU A 9 -16.18 19.78 4.23
C LEU A 9 -17.39 20.09 5.12
N LYS A 10 -17.65 21.38 5.40
CA LYS A 10 -18.82 21.78 6.20
C LYS A 10 -20.14 21.35 5.55
N ASN A 11 -20.28 21.51 4.24
CA ASN A 11 -21.48 21.07 3.54
C ASN A 11 -21.61 19.54 3.51
N GLN A 12 -20.53 18.81 3.25
CA GLN A 12 -20.57 17.34 3.23
C GLN A 12 -20.90 16.76 4.61
N VAL A 13 -20.25 17.25 5.67
CA VAL A 13 -20.52 16.86 7.05
C VAL A 13 -21.97 17.21 7.46
N PHE A 14 -22.50 18.33 6.97
CA PHE A 14 -23.89 18.71 7.25
C PHE A 14 -24.90 17.79 6.56
N PHE A 15 -24.65 17.38 5.31
CA PHE A 15 -25.51 16.42 4.60
C PHE A 15 -25.45 15.02 5.23
N GLU A 16 -24.25 14.51 5.52
CA GLU A 16 -24.07 13.22 6.23
C GLU A 16 -24.77 13.25 7.60
N PHE A 17 -24.66 14.37 8.33
CA PHE A 17 -25.39 14.56 9.59
C PHE A 17 -26.91 14.51 9.42
N ILE A 18 -27.47 15.20 8.42
CA ILE A 18 -28.91 15.17 8.13
C ILE A 18 -29.35 13.74 7.82
N GLU A 19 -28.56 13.00 7.05
CA GLU A 19 -28.91 11.64 6.64
C GLU A 19 -28.90 10.66 7.83
N GLU A 20 -27.86 10.72 8.67
CA GLU A 20 -27.74 9.90 9.88
C GLU A 20 -28.79 10.23 10.94
N ASN A 21 -29.16 11.51 11.06
CA ASN A 21 -30.06 12.00 12.11
C ASN A 21 -31.47 12.36 11.60
N LYS A 22 -31.82 11.90 10.39
CA LYS A 22 -33.08 12.26 9.70
C LYS A 22 -34.31 12.06 10.58
N THR A 23 -34.35 10.99 11.36
CA THR A 23 -35.49 10.65 12.22
C THR A 23 -35.65 11.66 13.35
N ILE A 24 -34.55 12.04 14.01
CA ILE A 24 -34.56 13.02 15.11
C ILE A 24 -34.93 14.40 14.56
N LEU A 25 -34.32 14.80 13.44
CA LEU A 25 -34.62 16.08 12.79
C LEU A 25 -36.08 16.16 12.32
N PHE A 26 -36.63 15.06 11.80
CA PHE A 26 -38.03 14.96 11.39
C PHE A 26 -38.99 15.12 12.58
N ILE A 27 -38.71 14.44 13.69
CA ILE A 27 -39.52 14.56 14.92
C ILE A 27 -39.48 16.00 15.45
N LEU A 28 -38.29 16.61 15.52
CA LEU A 28 -38.14 18.00 15.95
C LEU A 28 -38.86 18.97 15.02
N HIS A 29 -38.84 18.71 13.71
CA HIS A 29 -39.57 19.51 12.74
C HIS A 29 -41.09 19.42 12.93
N ILE A 30 -41.62 18.22 13.17
CA ILE A 30 -43.05 18.03 13.50
C ILE A 30 -43.41 18.81 14.78
N PHE A 31 -42.60 18.70 15.83
CA PHE A 31 -42.86 19.46 17.06
C PHE A 31 -42.80 20.97 16.82
N LEU A 32 -41.87 21.45 16.02
CA LEU A 32 -41.79 22.87 15.66
C LEU A 32 -43.05 23.33 14.92
N LEU A 33 -43.58 22.53 13.99
CA LEU A 33 -44.84 22.82 13.29
C LEU A 33 -46.04 22.82 14.24
N ILE A 34 -46.11 21.88 15.18
CA ILE A 34 -47.15 21.85 16.22
C ILE A 34 -47.06 23.10 17.09
N GLY A 35 -45.86 23.50 17.52
CA GLY A 35 -45.63 24.71 18.29
C GLY A 35 -46.07 25.98 17.55
N ILE A 36 -45.71 26.10 16.28
CA ILE A 36 -46.13 27.23 15.42
C ILE A 36 -47.64 27.24 15.23
N ALA A 37 -48.27 26.09 15.02
CA ALA A 37 -49.72 25.98 14.89
C ALA A 37 -50.44 26.40 16.19
N LEU A 38 -49.94 25.97 17.35
CA LEU A 38 -50.46 26.38 18.65
C LEU A 38 -50.28 27.89 18.88
N TRP A 39 -49.15 28.45 18.44
CA TRP A 39 -48.87 29.89 18.55
C TRP A 39 -49.82 30.71 17.67
N ILE A 40 -50.03 30.34 16.40
CA ILE A 40 -50.76 31.17 15.43
C ILE A 40 -52.28 30.96 15.50
N TRP A 41 -52.76 29.75 15.84
CA TRP A 41 -54.17 29.39 15.67
C TRP A 41 -54.97 29.21 16.96
N VAL A 42 -54.34 29.26 18.13
CA VAL A 42 -55.01 29.03 19.41
C VAL A 42 -54.69 30.13 20.40
N ASP A 43 -55.55 31.16 20.46
CA ASP A 43 -55.36 32.35 21.30
C ASP A 43 -55.11 32.03 22.79
N SER A 44 -55.73 30.97 23.32
CA SER A 44 -55.54 30.55 24.73
C SER A 44 -54.20 29.87 25.01
N MET A 45 -53.44 29.51 23.96
CA MET A 45 -52.18 28.78 24.05
C MET A 45 -51.02 29.53 23.37
N GLU A 46 -51.20 30.81 23.04
CA GLU A 46 -50.21 31.63 22.34
C GLU A 46 -48.85 31.62 23.07
N GLU A 47 -48.86 31.94 24.37
CA GLU A 47 -47.66 31.96 25.21
C GLU A 47 -46.99 30.57 25.31
N PHE A 48 -47.79 29.51 25.38
CA PHE A 48 -47.28 28.13 25.38
C PHE A 48 -46.62 27.78 24.05
N GLY A 49 -47.27 28.11 22.93
CA GLY A 49 -46.76 27.88 21.58
C GLY A 49 -45.43 28.59 21.35
N GLN A 50 -45.32 29.86 21.74
CA GLN A 50 -44.08 30.64 21.64
C GLN A 50 -42.95 30.01 22.47
N ASN A 51 -43.21 29.67 23.73
CA ASN A 51 -42.22 29.03 24.60
C ASN A 51 -41.80 27.66 24.05
N PHE A 52 -42.75 26.87 23.57
CA PHE A 52 -42.48 25.55 22.99
C PHE A 52 -41.60 25.64 21.74
N VAL A 53 -41.88 26.59 20.84
CA VAL A 53 -41.02 26.83 19.65
C VAL A 53 -39.61 27.25 20.07
N SER A 54 -39.48 28.15 21.06
CA SER A 54 -38.19 28.61 21.57
C SER A 54 -37.35 27.45 22.13
N GLU A 55 -37.96 26.56 22.92
CA GLU A 55 -37.30 25.39 23.49
C GLU A 55 -36.88 24.39 22.39
N ILE A 56 -37.76 24.05 21.46
CA ILE A 56 -37.44 23.14 20.35
C ILE A 56 -36.32 23.72 19.46
N LEU A 57 -36.35 25.03 19.19
CA LEU A 57 -35.29 25.69 18.43
C LEU A 57 -33.95 25.66 19.18
N SER A 58 -33.97 25.88 20.49
CA SER A 58 -32.79 25.79 21.35
C SER A 58 -32.19 24.39 21.36
N VAL A 59 -33.02 23.35 21.41
CA VAL A 59 -32.60 21.95 21.28
C VAL A 59 -31.97 21.69 19.91
N LEU A 60 -32.59 22.16 18.83
CA LEU A 60 -32.09 21.96 17.46
C LEU A 60 -30.72 22.64 17.26
N ILE A 61 -30.57 23.89 17.71
CA ILE A 61 -29.30 24.61 17.69
C ILE A 61 -28.24 23.85 18.51
N THR A 62 -28.61 23.36 19.69
CA THR A 62 -27.69 22.62 20.57
C THR A 62 -27.21 21.33 19.91
N ILE A 63 -28.10 20.55 19.30
CA ILE A 63 -27.72 19.32 18.58
C ILE A 63 -26.73 19.64 17.45
N LEU A 64 -27.00 20.69 16.65
CA LEU A 64 -26.12 21.08 15.55
C LEU A 64 -24.72 21.49 16.05
N ILE A 65 -24.66 22.32 17.10
CA ILE A 65 -23.39 22.76 17.68
C ILE A 65 -22.62 21.59 18.29
N ILE A 66 -23.29 20.75 19.10
CA ILE A 66 -22.66 19.59 19.74
C ILE A 66 -22.13 18.64 18.68
N ASN A 67 -22.93 18.31 17.67
CA ASN A 67 -22.48 17.43 16.61
C ASN A 67 -21.27 18.01 15.87
N GLN A 68 -21.28 19.30 15.57
CA GLN A 68 -20.13 19.95 14.93
C GLN A 68 -18.87 19.90 15.82
N ILE A 69 -19.01 20.11 17.13
CA ILE A 69 -17.90 19.98 18.09
C ILE A 69 -17.38 18.55 18.12
N ILE A 70 -18.27 17.55 18.12
CA ILE A 70 -17.92 16.13 18.12
C ILE A 70 -17.12 15.81 16.86
N VAL A 71 -17.61 16.16 15.67
CA VAL A 71 -16.92 15.89 14.40
C VAL A 71 -15.52 16.54 14.39
N ILE A 72 -15.42 17.82 14.77
CA ILE A 72 -14.12 18.52 14.81
C ILE A 72 -13.16 17.84 15.80
N ARG A 73 -13.65 17.39 16.97
CA ARG A 73 -12.84 16.68 17.95
C ARG A 73 -12.42 15.30 17.43
N GLU A 74 -13.32 14.58 16.78
CA GLU A 74 -13.02 13.29 16.18
C GLU A 74 -11.96 13.39 15.08
N GLU A 75 -12.08 14.37 14.18
CA GLU A 75 -11.10 14.60 13.12
C GLU A 75 -9.72 14.92 13.69
N LYS A 76 -9.67 15.80 14.71
CA LYS A 76 -8.43 16.12 15.41
C LYS A 76 -7.84 14.90 16.14
N ARG A 77 -8.69 14.08 16.77
CA ARG A 77 -8.27 12.84 17.44
C ARG A 77 -7.74 11.79 16.47
N LYS A 78 -8.33 11.68 15.28
CA LYS A 78 -7.91 10.73 14.23
C LYS A 78 -6.64 11.18 13.50
N LEU A 79 -6.28 12.47 13.56
CA LEU A 79 -5.17 13.04 12.79
C LEU A 79 -3.81 12.39 13.12
N PRO A 80 -3.38 12.22 14.39
CA PRO A 80 -2.14 11.52 14.71
C PRO A 80 -2.10 10.09 14.16
N HIS A 81 -3.25 9.39 14.20
CA HIS A 81 -3.36 8.05 13.61
C HIS A 81 -3.20 8.09 12.09
N LYS A 82 -3.81 9.07 11.39
CA LYS A 82 -3.60 9.23 9.94
C LYS A 82 -2.13 9.45 9.58
N PHE A 83 -1.41 10.25 10.37
CA PHE A 83 0.04 10.42 10.19
C PHE A 83 0.81 9.12 10.41
N ALA A 84 0.55 8.41 11.51
CA ALA A 84 1.21 7.14 11.80
C ALA A 84 0.96 6.07 10.73
N VAL A 85 -0.29 5.92 10.29
CA VAL A 85 -0.68 5.00 9.21
C VAL A 85 0.04 5.37 7.92
N TYR A 86 0.04 6.65 7.57
CA TYR A 86 0.71 7.14 6.37
C TYR A 86 2.21 6.86 6.42
N ASP A 87 2.89 7.15 7.53
CA ASP A 87 4.33 6.94 7.63
C ASP A 87 4.75 5.48 7.54
N ASP A 88 4.01 4.58 8.20
CA ASP A 88 4.31 3.14 8.13
C ASP A 88 4.11 2.60 6.71
N ILE A 89 2.99 2.96 6.05
CA ILE A 89 2.73 2.52 4.66
C ILE A 89 3.71 3.17 3.69
N ARG A 90 4.02 4.47 3.85
CA ARG A 90 5.00 5.19 3.04
C ARG A 90 6.36 4.50 3.11
N MET A 91 6.80 4.14 4.31
CA MET A 91 8.08 3.46 4.53
C MET A 91 8.08 2.05 3.93
N PHE A 92 6.98 1.32 4.07
CA PHE A 92 6.77 0.02 3.45
C PHE A 92 6.90 0.08 1.92
N VAL A 93 6.14 0.97 1.28
CA VAL A 93 6.18 1.18 -0.18
C VAL A 93 7.55 1.64 -0.64
N SER A 94 8.15 2.61 0.04
CA SER A 94 9.46 3.15 -0.31
C SER A 94 10.56 2.10 -0.23
N THR A 95 10.51 1.23 0.79
CA THR A 95 11.45 0.12 0.97
C THR A 95 11.29 -0.88 -0.17
N TYR A 96 10.05 -1.26 -0.50
CA TYR A 96 9.75 -2.18 -1.59
C TYR A 96 10.26 -1.66 -2.93
N MET A 97 9.95 -0.40 -3.25
CA MET A 97 10.36 0.23 -4.50
C MET A 97 11.87 0.36 -4.63
N MET A 98 12.53 0.87 -3.60
CA MET A 98 13.98 1.07 -3.62
C MET A 98 14.73 -0.25 -3.76
N PHE A 99 14.24 -1.31 -3.10
CA PHE A 99 14.84 -2.64 -3.23
C PHE A 99 14.84 -3.14 -4.68
N TRP A 100 13.67 -3.12 -5.33
CA TRP A 100 13.55 -3.61 -6.71
C TRP A 100 14.26 -2.70 -7.70
N GLN A 101 14.22 -1.38 -7.50
CA GLN A 101 14.94 -0.45 -8.35
C GLN A 101 16.46 -0.68 -8.28
N ASN A 102 17.01 -0.95 -7.09
CA ASN A 102 18.42 -1.31 -6.94
C ASN A 102 18.73 -2.64 -7.63
N ALA A 103 17.86 -3.65 -7.46
CA ALA A 103 18.02 -4.93 -8.14
C ALA A 103 18.06 -4.77 -9.67
N TYR A 104 17.17 -3.95 -10.23
CA TYR A 104 17.16 -3.65 -11.67
C TYR A 104 18.44 -2.95 -12.10
N GLN A 105 18.87 -1.92 -11.37
CA GLN A 105 20.07 -1.15 -11.70
C GLN A 105 21.36 -1.95 -11.63
N GLU A 106 21.43 -2.96 -10.76
CA GLU A 106 22.61 -3.79 -10.61
C GLU A 106 22.62 -5.02 -11.51
N SER A 107 21.47 -5.50 -11.98
CA SER A 107 21.41 -6.73 -12.79
C SER A 107 21.10 -6.50 -14.27
N VAL A 108 20.32 -5.49 -14.61
CA VAL A 108 19.80 -5.28 -15.97
C VAL A 108 20.71 -4.30 -16.74
N PRO A 109 21.24 -4.70 -17.92
CA PRO A 109 22.11 -3.84 -18.72
C PRO A 109 21.37 -2.68 -19.41
N GLU A 110 20.06 -2.80 -19.56
CA GLU A 110 19.19 -1.81 -20.22
C GLU A 110 18.87 -0.63 -19.28
N ASP A 111 18.48 0.49 -19.86
CA ASP A 111 18.00 1.65 -19.12
C ASP A 111 16.74 1.35 -18.30
N ASP A 112 16.54 2.08 -17.20
CA ASP A 112 15.33 1.93 -16.39
C ASP A 112 14.07 2.24 -17.24
N PRO A 113 12.95 1.50 -17.04
CA PRO A 113 11.64 1.83 -17.62
C PRO A 113 11.25 3.28 -17.33
N ASP A 114 10.44 3.91 -18.21
CA ASP A 114 10.20 5.36 -18.13
C ASP A 114 9.38 5.77 -16.90
N ASP A 115 8.54 4.86 -16.39
CA ASP A 115 7.66 5.13 -15.27
C ASP A 115 7.48 3.90 -14.34
N ILE A 116 6.84 4.14 -13.21
CA ILE A 116 6.60 3.14 -12.17
C ILE A 116 5.67 2.00 -12.63
N TYR A 117 4.76 2.26 -13.57
CA TYR A 117 3.82 1.26 -14.10
C TYR A 117 4.54 0.30 -15.03
N GLN A 118 5.40 0.82 -15.91
CA GLN A 118 6.27 -0.02 -16.72
C GLN A 118 7.28 -0.77 -15.86
N PHE A 119 7.79 -0.15 -14.80
CA PHE A 119 8.70 -0.80 -13.87
C PHE A 119 8.05 -1.99 -13.14
N PHE A 120 6.92 -1.78 -12.48
CA PHE A 120 6.11 -2.85 -11.88
C PHE A 120 5.17 -3.46 -12.92
N SER A 121 5.76 -4.13 -13.89
CA SER A 121 5.07 -4.98 -14.85
C SER A 121 5.99 -6.14 -15.25
N ASP A 122 5.48 -7.09 -16.03
CA ASP A 122 6.31 -8.14 -16.62
C ASP A 122 7.48 -7.57 -17.44
N TYR A 123 7.32 -6.39 -18.04
CA TYR A 123 8.39 -5.73 -18.79
C TYR A 123 9.57 -5.33 -17.89
N GLY A 124 9.31 -4.61 -16.80
CA GLY A 124 10.37 -4.15 -15.89
C GLY A 124 10.87 -5.27 -14.96
N MET A 125 9.95 -5.88 -14.21
CA MET A 125 10.30 -6.91 -13.23
C MET A 125 10.82 -8.19 -13.90
N GLY A 126 10.28 -8.57 -15.06
CA GLY A 126 10.74 -9.75 -15.81
C GLY A 126 12.22 -9.67 -16.23
N LYS A 127 12.76 -8.46 -16.43
CA LYS A 127 14.18 -8.28 -16.72
C LYS A 127 15.06 -8.57 -15.51
N ILE A 128 14.62 -8.19 -14.31
CA ILE A 128 15.34 -8.54 -13.06
C ILE A 128 15.41 -10.06 -12.92
N TRP A 129 14.28 -10.72 -13.17
CA TRP A 129 14.15 -12.17 -13.10
C TRP A 129 15.17 -12.92 -13.96
N SER A 130 15.36 -12.49 -15.20
CA SER A 130 16.25 -13.16 -16.15
C SER A 130 17.73 -12.80 -15.99
N HIS A 131 18.06 -11.67 -15.35
CA HIS A 131 19.44 -11.17 -15.28
C HIS A 131 20.09 -11.26 -13.90
N LEU A 132 19.30 -11.25 -12.81
CA LEU A 132 19.82 -11.15 -11.46
C LEU A 132 20.58 -12.42 -11.06
N TYR A 133 21.90 -12.28 -10.89
CA TYR A 133 22.77 -13.33 -10.38
C TYR A 133 22.71 -13.40 -8.87
N LEU A 134 22.15 -14.49 -8.35
CA LEU A 134 21.87 -14.66 -6.93
C LEU A 134 23.12 -14.78 -6.05
N GLN A 135 24.28 -15.16 -6.63
CA GLN A 135 25.56 -15.19 -5.89
C GLN A 135 26.32 -13.86 -5.95
N ALA A 136 25.92 -12.92 -6.80
CA ALA A 136 26.56 -11.61 -6.83
C ALA A 136 26.39 -10.89 -5.48
N ILE A 137 27.39 -10.10 -5.13
CA ILE A 137 27.36 -9.21 -3.97
C ILE A 137 26.87 -7.84 -4.46
N PRO A 138 25.78 -7.29 -3.90
CA PRO A 138 25.27 -5.99 -4.28
C PRO A 138 26.29 -4.89 -3.96
N LYS A 139 26.19 -3.74 -4.63
CA LYS A 139 26.90 -2.51 -4.25
C LYS A 139 26.30 -1.88 -3.00
N SER A 140 26.17 -2.68 -1.94
CA SER A 140 25.68 -2.23 -0.64
C SER A 140 26.83 -2.24 0.38
N ALA A 141 26.63 -1.57 1.52
CA ALA A 141 27.59 -1.60 2.62
C ALA A 141 27.75 -3.00 3.25
N ILE A 142 26.81 -3.92 2.97
CA ILE A 142 26.77 -5.26 3.55
C ILE A 142 27.26 -6.26 2.50
N ALA A 143 28.35 -6.98 2.82
CA ALA A 143 28.93 -8.01 1.97
C ALA A 143 28.15 -9.34 2.06
N ILE A 144 26.87 -9.33 1.65
CA ILE A 144 26.01 -10.52 1.54
C ILE A 144 25.54 -10.71 0.10
N SER A 145 25.27 -11.95 -0.33
CA SER A 145 24.79 -12.19 -1.68
C SER A 145 23.35 -11.72 -1.89
N TRP A 146 22.99 -11.44 -3.15
CA TRP A 146 21.61 -11.12 -3.56
C TRP A 146 20.59 -12.15 -3.10
N TYR A 147 20.97 -13.43 -3.09
CA TYR A 147 20.16 -14.50 -2.53
C TYR A 147 19.74 -14.26 -1.07
N LYS A 148 20.70 -13.92 -0.22
CA LYS A 148 20.45 -13.67 1.21
C LYS A 148 19.64 -12.39 1.37
N LEU A 149 20.01 -11.34 0.62
CA LEU A 149 19.34 -10.06 0.65
C LEU A 149 17.85 -10.17 0.23
N LEU A 150 17.53 -10.93 -0.82
CA LEU A 150 16.15 -11.20 -1.25
C LEU A 150 15.33 -11.90 -0.16
N THR A 151 15.93 -12.90 0.50
CA THR A 151 15.26 -13.65 1.55
C THR A 151 15.00 -12.77 2.79
N GLU A 152 15.96 -11.94 3.17
CA GLU A 152 15.81 -10.97 4.27
C GLU A 152 14.76 -9.90 3.92
N PHE A 153 14.82 -9.35 2.71
CA PHE A 153 13.82 -8.40 2.20
C PHE A 153 12.41 -8.98 2.26
N ALA A 154 12.20 -10.20 1.77
CA ALA A 154 10.86 -10.79 1.74
C ALA A 154 10.30 -11.06 3.15
N ASN A 155 11.16 -11.44 4.10
CA ASN A 155 10.76 -11.57 5.51
C ASN A 155 10.45 -10.22 6.15
N ASP A 156 11.26 -9.19 5.88
CA ASP A 156 11.05 -7.83 6.38
C ASP A 156 9.76 -7.22 5.84
N ILE A 157 9.48 -7.38 4.54
CA ILE A 157 8.22 -6.94 3.92
C ILE A 157 7.02 -7.65 4.56
N LYS A 158 7.06 -8.98 4.74
CA LYS A 158 5.97 -9.68 5.41
C LYS A 158 5.74 -9.15 6.82
N LEU A 159 6.80 -9.06 7.62
CA LEU A 159 6.73 -8.58 9.01
C LEU A 159 6.20 -7.14 9.10
N LYS A 160 6.69 -6.23 8.26
CA LYS A 160 6.23 -4.83 8.23
C LYS A 160 4.77 -4.73 7.83
N GLY A 161 4.35 -5.48 6.81
CA GLY A 161 2.95 -5.49 6.38
C GLY A 161 2.02 -6.07 7.45
N ASP A 162 2.38 -7.19 8.07
CA ASP A 162 1.60 -7.78 9.17
C ASP A 162 1.49 -6.83 10.37
N ASN A 163 2.56 -6.12 10.69
CA ASN A 163 2.56 -5.09 11.72
C ASN A 163 1.61 -3.93 11.37
N ILE A 164 1.58 -3.48 10.11
CA ILE A 164 0.65 -2.44 9.65
C ILE A 164 -0.80 -2.94 9.79
N LEU A 165 -1.09 -4.14 9.29
CA LEU A 165 -2.43 -4.73 9.36
C LEU A 165 -2.90 -4.89 10.80
N THR A 166 -2.01 -5.26 11.73
CA THR A 166 -2.33 -5.44 13.14
C THR A 166 -2.52 -4.11 13.88
N ARG A 167 -1.56 -3.17 13.73
CA ARG A 167 -1.57 -1.90 14.47
C ARG A 167 -2.64 -0.95 13.99
N HIS A 168 -2.95 -0.99 12.69
CA HIS A 168 -3.77 0.02 12.03
C HIS A 168 -5.10 -0.51 11.49
N ALA A 169 -5.48 -1.75 11.80
CA ALA A 169 -6.70 -2.40 11.28
C ALA A 169 -7.94 -1.50 11.29
N GLN A 170 -8.17 -0.77 12.38
CA GLN A 170 -9.35 0.09 12.59
C GLN A 170 -9.32 1.40 11.80
N TYR A 171 -8.15 1.80 11.29
CA TYR A 171 -7.93 3.09 10.61
C TYR A 171 -7.67 2.93 9.11
N LEU A 172 -7.41 1.70 8.65
CA LEU A 172 -7.24 1.39 7.24
C LEU A 172 -8.60 1.31 6.55
N SER A 173 -8.69 1.88 5.34
CA SER A 173 -9.83 1.59 4.47
C SER A 173 -9.79 0.12 4.03
N PRO A 174 -10.94 -0.53 3.77
CA PRO A 174 -10.96 -1.94 3.36
C PRO A 174 -10.10 -2.24 2.14
N GLN A 175 -10.01 -1.31 1.20
CA GLN A 175 -9.17 -1.43 0.01
C GLN A 175 -7.69 -1.48 0.36
N ILE A 176 -7.20 -0.57 1.21
CA ILE A 176 -5.79 -0.51 1.59
C ILE A 176 -5.41 -1.71 2.47
N TYR A 177 -6.28 -2.10 3.40
CA TYR A 177 -6.11 -3.32 4.18
C TYR A 177 -5.93 -4.54 3.27
N ARG A 178 -6.86 -4.76 2.32
CA ARG A 178 -6.78 -5.87 1.36
C ARG A 178 -5.50 -5.80 0.51
N THR A 179 -5.09 -4.60 0.10
CA THR A 179 -3.91 -4.41 -0.75
C THR A 179 -2.63 -4.81 -0.02
N ILE A 180 -2.46 -4.39 1.23
CA ILE A 180 -1.29 -4.77 2.05
C ILE A 180 -1.31 -6.28 2.31
N HIS A 181 -2.46 -6.84 2.70
CA HIS A 181 -2.62 -8.27 2.92
C HIS A 181 -2.29 -9.08 1.66
N GLN A 182 -2.68 -8.61 0.48
CA GLN A 182 -2.37 -9.28 -0.77
C GLN A 182 -0.85 -9.32 -1.02
N ILE A 183 -0.12 -8.26 -0.72
CA ILE A 183 1.34 -8.22 -0.87
C ILE A 183 2.00 -9.20 0.12
N THR A 184 1.57 -9.19 1.39
CA THR A 184 2.18 -10.01 2.47
C THR A 184 1.88 -11.50 2.36
N GLU A 185 0.75 -11.86 1.74
CA GLU A 185 0.32 -13.24 1.49
C GLU A 185 0.47 -13.66 0.02
N SER A 186 1.22 -12.88 -0.77
CA SER A 186 1.46 -13.25 -2.17
C SER A 186 2.32 -14.52 -2.26
N GLN A 187 1.92 -15.44 -3.13
CA GLN A 187 2.66 -16.69 -3.38
C GLN A 187 4.08 -16.40 -3.85
N TYR A 188 4.25 -15.36 -4.65
CA TYR A 188 5.54 -14.87 -5.11
C TYR A 188 6.47 -14.49 -3.93
N LEU A 189 5.97 -13.75 -2.93
CA LEU A 189 6.77 -13.38 -1.76
C LEU A 189 7.16 -14.62 -0.95
N ASP A 190 6.25 -15.58 -0.81
CA ASP A 190 6.52 -16.84 -0.13
C ASP A 190 7.56 -17.70 -0.84
N VAL A 191 7.58 -17.71 -2.18
CA VAL A 191 8.65 -18.38 -2.93
C VAL A 191 10.00 -17.74 -2.63
N ILE A 192 10.11 -16.41 -2.64
CA ILE A 192 11.36 -15.70 -2.29
C ILE A 192 11.81 -16.11 -0.88
N ARG A 193 10.91 -16.10 0.11
CA ARG A 193 11.22 -16.49 1.49
C ARG A 193 11.72 -17.94 1.61
N ASN A 194 11.23 -18.82 0.75
CA ASN A 194 11.55 -20.25 0.79
C ASN A 194 12.64 -20.68 -0.22
N MET A 195 13.21 -19.77 -1.02
CA MET A 195 14.35 -20.06 -1.91
C MET A 195 15.52 -20.71 -1.15
N GLY A 196 15.70 -20.31 0.12
CA GLY A 196 16.51 -20.97 1.16
C GLY A 196 16.46 -22.50 1.10
N LYS A 197 15.24 -23.00 1.28
CA LYS A 197 14.92 -24.41 1.44
C LYS A 197 14.98 -25.14 0.11
N MET A 198 14.49 -24.51 -0.96
CA MET A 198 14.51 -25.06 -2.30
C MET A 198 15.94 -25.30 -2.80
N LYS A 199 16.84 -24.32 -2.64
CA LYS A 199 18.25 -24.51 -3.01
C LYS A 199 18.91 -25.66 -2.24
N LYS A 200 18.65 -25.77 -0.94
CA LYS A 200 19.15 -26.89 -0.11
C LYS A 200 18.60 -28.24 -0.57
N TYR A 201 17.32 -28.30 -0.90
CA TYR A 201 16.66 -29.50 -1.40
C TYR A 201 17.27 -29.97 -2.73
N LEU A 202 17.41 -29.06 -3.70
CA LEU A 202 18.01 -29.36 -5.01
C LEU A 202 19.45 -29.89 -4.83
N LYS A 203 20.25 -29.22 -3.99
CA LYS A 203 21.61 -29.67 -3.67
C LYS A 203 21.63 -31.05 -3.01
N ALA A 204 20.73 -31.32 -2.07
CA ALA A 204 20.64 -32.63 -1.40
C ALA A 204 20.23 -33.77 -2.36
N LYS A 205 19.50 -33.43 -3.43
CA LYS A 205 19.12 -34.36 -4.50
C LYS A 205 20.15 -34.48 -5.62
N GLY A 206 21.28 -33.76 -5.54
CA GLY A 206 22.29 -33.73 -6.59
C GLY A 206 21.80 -33.08 -7.88
N ILE A 207 20.75 -32.24 -7.80
CA ILE A 207 20.18 -31.53 -8.94
C ILE A 207 21.01 -30.26 -9.17
N PRO A 208 21.56 -30.04 -10.38
CA PRO A 208 22.25 -28.79 -10.72
C PRO A 208 21.35 -27.57 -10.49
N VAL A 209 21.94 -26.44 -10.10
CA VAL A 209 21.19 -25.22 -9.81
C VAL A 209 21.79 -24.09 -10.63
N ILE A 210 20.99 -23.54 -11.53
CA ILE A 210 21.29 -22.26 -12.16
C ILE A 210 21.12 -21.17 -11.09
N ASN A 211 22.04 -20.23 -10.98
CA ASN A 211 22.03 -19.21 -9.93
C ASN A 211 21.42 -17.88 -10.42
N VAL A 212 20.52 -17.94 -11.40
CA VAL A 212 19.68 -16.82 -11.86
C VAL A 212 18.38 -16.81 -11.06
N PHE A 213 17.85 -15.62 -10.78
CA PHE A 213 16.63 -15.48 -9.97
C PHE A 213 15.46 -16.34 -10.50
N GLU A 214 15.20 -16.33 -11.81
CA GLU A 214 14.13 -17.10 -12.47
C GLU A 214 14.19 -18.61 -12.22
N SER A 215 15.39 -19.17 -12.15
CA SER A 215 15.56 -20.61 -11.96
C SER A 215 15.23 -21.11 -10.55
N LEU A 216 15.32 -20.23 -9.55
CA LEU A 216 15.03 -20.58 -8.16
C LEU A 216 13.68 -20.08 -7.68
N ALA A 217 13.11 -19.05 -8.28
CA ALA A 217 11.80 -18.57 -7.88
C ALA A 217 10.77 -18.84 -9.01
N ILE A 218 10.21 -20.04 -8.97
CA ILE A 218 9.40 -20.61 -10.05
C ILE A 218 8.08 -19.84 -10.26
N ILE A 219 7.60 -19.15 -9.22
CA ILE A 219 6.39 -18.32 -9.28
C ILE A 219 6.77 -16.86 -9.48
N LYS A 220 6.45 -16.34 -10.66
CA LYS A 220 6.58 -14.92 -11.00
C LYS A 220 5.46 -14.10 -10.33
N PRO A 221 5.69 -12.80 -10.05
CA PRO A 221 4.61 -11.92 -9.64
C PRO A 221 3.55 -11.85 -10.74
N THR A 222 2.31 -11.65 -10.33
CA THR A 222 1.16 -11.48 -11.24
C THR A 222 0.82 -10.00 -11.40
N ASP A 223 -0.01 -9.68 -12.39
CA ASP A 223 -0.59 -8.33 -12.54
C ASP A 223 -1.28 -7.83 -11.26
N LYS A 224 -1.85 -8.76 -10.48
CA LYS A 224 -2.43 -8.43 -9.18
C LYS A 224 -1.36 -7.93 -8.21
N ASP A 225 -0.21 -8.58 -8.15
CA ASP A 225 0.90 -8.18 -7.27
C ASP A 225 1.46 -6.81 -7.66
N TYR A 226 1.62 -6.58 -8.96
CA TYR A 226 2.02 -5.28 -9.50
C TYR A 226 1.01 -4.17 -9.19
N SER A 227 -0.27 -4.42 -9.46
CA SER A 227 -1.33 -3.46 -9.19
C SER A 227 -1.45 -3.13 -7.71
N ALA A 228 -1.14 -4.06 -6.80
CA ALA A 228 -1.19 -3.83 -5.37
C ALA A 228 -0.15 -2.80 -4.92
N ILE A 229 1.12 -2.93 -5.34
CA ILE A 229 2.15 -1.96 -4.96
C ILE A 229 1.88 -0.58 -5.59
N ILE A 230 1.39 -0.56 -6.84
CA ILE A 230 0.98 0.69 -7.53
C ILE A 230 -0.18 1.37 -6.78
N THR A 231 -1.18 0.60 -6.33
CA THR A 231 -2.31 1.11 -5.56
C THR A 231 -1.85 1.76 -4.26
N LEU A 232 -0.92 1.12 -3.52
CA LEU A 232 -0.37 1.72 -2.30
C LEU A 232 0.46 2.97 -2.59
N TYR A 233 1.25 2.98 -3.67
CA TYR A 233 1.99 4.15 -4.10
C TYR A 233 1.07 5.34 -4.37
N GLN A 234 0.03 5.14 -5.18
CA GLN A 234 -0.98 6.18 -5.48
C GLN A 234 -1.71 6.66 -4.22
N TRP A 235 -2.05 5.72 -3.32
CA TRP A 235 -2.64 6.06 -2.03
C TRP A 235 -1.72 6.95 -1.19
N CYS A 236 -0.42 6.62 -1.14
CA CYS A 236 0.58 7.46 -0.46
C CYS A 236 0.65 8.86 -1.07
N GLU A 237 0.66 8.98 -2.41
CA GLU A 237 0.68 10.30 -3.07
C GLU A 237 -0.57 11.13 -2.74
N SER A 238 -1.74 10.50 -2.70
CA SER A 238 -2.99 11.17 -2.32
C SER A 238 -2.96 11.62 -0.86
N MET A 239 -2.60 10.70 0.05
CA MET A 239 -2.55 10.99 1.49
C MET A 239 -1.50 12.06 1.81
N TYR A 240 -0.37 12.05 1.11
CA TYR A 240 0.65 13.08 1.22
C TYR A 240 0.10 14.47 0.90
N LYS A 241 -0.68 14.62 -0.18
CA LYS A 241 -1.28 15.92 -0.55
C LYS A 241 -2.21 16.46 0.54
N ASP A 242 -2.94 15.57 1.21
CA ASP A 242 -3.83 15.96 2.30
C ASP A 242 -3.05 16.31 3.58
N LEU A 243 -2.11 15.47 3.99
CA LEU A 243 -1.33 15.66 5.22
C LEU A 243 -0.33 16.82 5.13
N SER A 244 0.34 17.00 3.99
CA SER A 244 1.30 18.11 3.78
C SER A 244 0.65 19.50 3.84
N SER A 245 -0.66 19.57 3.59
CA SER A 245 -1.43 20.82 3.73
C SER A 245 -1.63 21.24 5.20
N ILE A 246 -1.52 20.26 6.10
CA ILE A 246 -1.65 20.39 7.56
C ILE A 246 -0.27 20.57 8.19
N ASP A 247 0.66 19.66 7.89
CA ASP A 247 2.04 19.68 8.38
C ASP A 247 3.05 19.61 7.21
N LYS A 248 3.81 20.69 7.02
CA LYS A 248 4.81 20.79 5.95
C LYS A 248 6.01 19.87 6.14
N THR A 249 6.22 19.30 7.33
CA THR A 249 7.31 18.36 7.61
C THR A 249 7.01 16.93 7.14
N THR A 250 5.77 16.67 6.71
CA THR A 250 5.37 15.39 6.10
C THR A 250 6.32 15.04 4.96
N THR A 251 6.88 13.83 4.99
CA THR A 251 7.80 13.35 3.95
C THR A 251 7.01 12.65 2.84
N PRO A 252 7.31 12.89 1.55
CA PRO A 252 6.67 12.15 0.46
C PRO A 252 7.15 10.69 0.40
N VAL A 253 6.35 9.82 -0.24
CA VAL A 253 6.81 8.48 -0.65
C VAL A 253 7.97 8.61 -1.64
N SER A 254 8.90 7.64 -1.60
CA SER A 254 10.00 7.59 -2.57
C SER A 254 9.46 7.64 -4.00
N ARG A 255 10.03 8.52 -4.82
CA ARG A 255 9.68 8.63 -6.23
C ARG A 255 10.51 7.64 -7.04
N PHE A 256 9.85 7.00 -8.00
CA PHE A 256 10.57 6.30 -9.05
C PHE A 256 11.26 7.32 -9.94
N ILE A 257 12.59 7.22 -10.05
CA ILE A 257 13.41 8.10 -10.89
C ILE A 257 14.18 7.19 -11.85
N PRO A 258 13.81 7.13 -13.13
CA PRO A 258 14.47 6.26 -14.07
C PRO A 258 15.91 6.72 -14.33
N ARG A 259 16.86 5.78 -14.23
CA ARG A 259 18.23 6.01 -14.68
C ARG A 259 18.39 5.63 -16.15
N LYS A 260 18.84 6.60 -16.94
CA LYS A 260 19.21 6.46 -18.36
C LYS A 260 20.72 6.46 -18.53
N ASN A 261 21.21 5.90 -19.63
CA ASN A 261 22.62 5.78 -19.98
C ASN A 261 23.45 5.07 -18.90
N LYS A 262 23.03 3.86 -18.50
CA LYS A 262 23.73 3.12 -17.45
C LYS A 262 25.16 2.73 -17.83
N PRO A 263 26.12 2.78 -16.88
CA PRO A 263 27.45 2.23 -17.11
C PRO A 263 27.37 0.71 -17.22
N LEU A 264 27.91 0.17 -18.31
CA LEU A 264 28.03 -1.27 -18.56
C LEU A 264 29.43 -1.78 -18.16
N PRO A 265 29.55 -3.03 -17.65
CA PRO A 265 28.48 -3.96 -17.33
C PRO A 265 27.86 -3.75 -15.92
N PRO A 266 26.60 -4.17 -15.69
CA PRO A 266 26.00 -4.24 -14.36
C PRO A 266 26.76 -5.22 -13.45
N THR A 267 26.81 -4.94 -12.14
CA THR A 267 27.63 -5.72 -11.19
C THR A 267 27.01 -7.02 -10.71
N ALA A 268 25.70 -7.17 -10.84
CA ALA A 268 24.94 -8.35 -10.44
C ALA A 268 24.30 -9.05 -11.64
N GLN A 269 24.72 -8.73 -12.86
CA GLN A 269 24.37 -9.51 -14.03
C GLN A 269 25.11 -10.86 -13.98
N ILE A 270 24.43 -11.96 -14.31
CA ILE A 270 25.12 -13.26 -14.41
C ILE A 270 26.17 -13.22 -15.54
N PRO A 271 27.43 -13.58 -15.26
CA PRO A 271 28.44 -13.72 -16.30
C PRO A 271 28.03 -14.79 -17.30
N LYS A 272 28.22 -14.53 -18.61
CA LYS A 272 27.78 -15.44 -19.68
C LYS A 272 28.40 -16.82 -19.54
N GLU A 273 29.68 -16.87 -19.16
CA GLU A 273 30.44 -18.12 -19.00
C GLU A 273 29.86 -18.97 -17.87
N ILE A 274 29.41 -18.34 -16.78
CA ILE A 274 28.76 -19.03 -15.65
C ILE A 274 27.40 -19.54 -16.09
N LEU A 275 26.60 -18.71 -16.77
CA LEU A 275 25.28 -19.09 -17.24
C LEU A 275 25.34 -20.27 -18.23
N GLU A 276 26.25 -20.23 -19.20
CA GLU A 276 26.47 -21.29 -20.18
C GLU A 276 26.88 -22.61 -19.52
N LYS A 277 27.79 -22.53 -18.54
CA LYS A 277 28.21 -23.69 -17.75
C LYS A 277 27.05 -24.30 -16.95
N GLU A 278 26.35 -23.49 -16.15
CA GLU A 278 25.25 -23.97 -15.31
C GLU A 278 24.09 -24.52 -16.16
N THR A 279 23.82 -23.92 -17.31
CA THR A 279 22.81 -24.40 -18.27
C THR A 279 23.22 -25.75 -18.89
N SER A 280 24.50 -25.92 -19.22
CA SER A 280 25.03 -27.18 -19.75
C SER A 280 24.93 -28.31 -18.72
N GLU A 281 25.29 -28.04 -17.47
CA GLU A 281 25.14 -29.00 -16.36
C GLU A 281 23.67 -29.41 -16.15
N TRP A 282 22.74 -28.45 -16.23
CA TRP A 282 21.30 -28.71 -16.13
C TRP A 282 20.78 -29.59 -17.27
N ASN A 283 21.14 -29.26 -18.52
CA ASN A 283 20.71 -30.02 -19.69
C ASN A 283 21.25 -31.47 -19.67
N GLU A 284 22.48 -31.65 -19.22
CA GLU A 284 23.06 -33.00 -19.04
C GLU A 284 22.31 -33.78 -17.96
N TYR A 285 21.96 -33.14 -16.84
CA TYR A 285 21.11 -33.76 -15.82
C TYR A 285 19.77 -34.22 -16.39
N LEU A 286 19.08 -33.36 -17.16
CA LEU A 286 17.79 -33.71 -17.78
C LEU A 286 17.94 -34.90 -18.73
N ARG A 287 18.99 -34.93 -19.55
CA ARG A 287 19.28 -36.05 -20.46
C ARG A 287 19.41 -37.37 -19.70
N ILE A 288 20.20 -37.38 -18.62
CA ILE A 288 20.40 -38.56 -17.77
C ILE A 288 19.09 -39.03 -17.12
N GLN A 289 18.20 -38.13 -16.70
CA GLN A 289 16.93 -38.52 -16.11
C GLN A 289 15.96 -39.10 -17.16
N MET A 290 15.91 -38.52 -18.37
CA MET A 290 15.11 -39.05 -19.47
C MET A 290 15.57 -40.46 -19.88
N GLU A 291 16.89 -40.69 -19.94
CA GLU A 291 17.46 -42.03 -20.22
C GLU A 291 17.12 -43.06 -19.13
N LYS A 292 16.90 -42.62 -17.89
CA LYS A 292 16.51 -43.46 -16.76
C LYS A 292 15.00 -43.69 -16.63
N GLY A 293 14.18 -43.03 -17.47
CA GLY A 293 12.71 -43.10 -17.38
C GLY A 293 12.16 -42.53 -16.07
N THR A 294 12.91 -41.63 -15.41
CA THR A 294 12.52 -40.99 -14.14
C THR A 294 11.85 -39.62 -14.35
N LEU A 295 11.68 -39.20 -15.60
CA LEU A 295 11.07 -37.96 -16.06
C LEU A 295 10.14 -38.23 -17.26
#